data_AF-A0A9D4RWM1-F1
#
_entry.id   AF-A0A9D4RWM1-F1
#
_cell.length_a   1.000
_cell.length_b   1.000
_cell.length_c   1.000
_cell.angle_alpha   90.00
_cell.angle_beta   90.00
_cell.angle_gamma   90.00
#
_symmetry.space_group_name_H-M   'P 1'
#
loop_
_entity.id
_entity.type
_entity.pdbx_description
1 polymer ?
#
loop_
_entity_poly.entity_id
_entity_poly.type
_entity_poly.pdbx_seq_one_letter_code
_entity_poly.pdbx_strand_id
1 'polypeptide(L)'
;MEGLQLTCGCQELWIENWLKVKKCDDEKLFKCAVPDHGIIETRDFTSSLLNCKTTSLIFIVSFMSAVLAALIICGFLISLLRNEILIIFLKMRQTNPNKTETAKRFQHDVALTFNEEDDKLRDWILKVLLRNLEDNNYRVFLPSRDIPFGSKRDNNIMKTFAKTRSFLTNSIVQGLIIT
;
A
#
# COMPACT_ATOMS: atom_id res chain seq x y z
N MET A 1 50.40 -28.46 -30.98
CA MET A 1 49.61 -27.38 -30.34
C MET A 1 48.68 -28.06 -29.36
N GLU A 2 49.05 -28.05 -28.09
CA GLU A 2 48.36 -28.79 -27.03
C GLU A 2 47.04 -28.07 -26.73
N GLY A 3 45.91 -28.74 -26.99
CA GLY A 3 44.60 -28.22 -26.64
C GLY A 3 44.47 -28.15 -25.12
N LEU A 4 43.92 -27.04 -24.61
CA LEU A 4 43.68 -26.84 -23.18
C LEU A 4 42.71 -27.94 -22.67
N GLN A 5 43.15 -28.72 -21.69
CA GLN A 5 42.32 -29.73 -21.03
C GLN A 5 41.87 -29.18 -19.67
N LEU A 6 40.57 -29.19 -19.42
CA LEU A 6 39.96 -28.74 -18.17
C LEU A 6 39.21 -29.90 -17.53
N THR A 7 39.31 -30.05 -16.22
CA THR A 7 38.45 -30.99 -15.47
C THR A 7 37.08 -30.34 -15.32
N CYS A 8 36.04 -30.98 -15.85
CA CYS A 8 34.68 -30.44 -15.87
C CYS A 8 33.80 -31.25 -14.93
N GLY A 9 33.44 -30.64 -13.80
CA GLY A 9 32.62 -31.20 -12.74
C GLY A 9 31.34 -30.39 -12.50
N CYS A 10 30.70 -30.62 -11.36
CA CYS A 10 29.45 -29.94 -10.99
C CYS A 10 29.62 -28.43 -10.74
N GLN A 11 30.85 -27.95 -10.52
CA GLN A 11 31.13 -26.52 -10.30
C GLN A 11 31.28 -25.77 -11.62
N GLU A 12 31.58 -26.48 -12.71
CA GLU A 12 31.88 -25.96 -14.03
C GLU A 12 30.66 -25.96 -14.98
N LEU A 13 29.44 -26.19 -14.45
CA LEU A 13 28.18 -26.12 -15.19
C LEU A 13 27.95 -24.77 -15.90
N TRP A 14 28.62 -23.71 -15.43
CA TRP A 14 28.59 -22.41 -16.07
C TRP A 14 29.17 -22.41 -17.49
N ILE A 15 30.04 -23.37 -17.84
CA ILE A 15 30.68 -23.47 -19.16
C ILE A 15 29.63 -23.68 -20.27
N GLU A 16 28.59 -24.50 -20.00
CA GLU A 16 27.48 -24.72 -20.93
C GLU A 16 26.72 -23.40 -21.21
N ASN A 17 26.41 -22.65 -20.15
CA ASN A 17 25.71 -21.37 -20.28
C ASN A 17 26.57 -20.31 -20.98
N TRP A 18 27.87 -20.31 -20.71
CA TRP A 18 28.81 -19.40 -21.35
C TRP A 18 28.94 -19.65 -22.85
N LEU A 19 29.00 -20.93 -23.27
CA LEU A 19 29.04 -21.31 -24.68
C LEU A 19 27.78 -20.90 -25.44
N LYS A 20 26.59 -21.05 -24.83
CA LYS A 20 25.32 -20.62 -25.42
C LYS A 20 25.26 -19.11 -25.68
N VAL A 21 25.81 -18.31 -24.77
CA VAL A 21 25.79 -16.84 -24.87
C VAL A 21 26.81 -16.35 -25.88
N LYS A 22 27.99 -16.96 -25.94
CA LYS A 22 29.11 -16.40 -26.72
C LYS A 22 29.09 -16.73 -28.21
N LYS A 23 28.26 -17.69 -28.67
CA LYS A 23 28.18 -18.15 -30.07
C LYS A 23 29.57 -18.33 -30.70
N CYS A 24 30.39 -19.21 -30.12
CA CYS A 24 31.72 -19.49 -30.64
C CYS A 24 31.64 -20.32 -31.93
N ASP A 25 31.89 -19.68 -33.07
CA ASP A 25 31.96 -20.35 -34.39
C ASP A 25 33.29 -21.08 -34.64
N ASP A 26 34.39 -20.68 -33.99
CA ASP A 26 35.72 -21.18 -34.37
C ASP A 26 36.22 -22.40 -33.57
N GLU A 27 36.84 -23.29 -34.34
CA GLU A 27 37.30 -24.68 -34.12
C GLU A 27 38.34 -24.92 -33.00
N LYS A 28 38.48 -24.02 -32.02
CA LYS A 28 39.38 -24.21 -30.87
C LYS A 28 38.59 -24.42 -29.59
N LEU A 29 37.82 -25.51 -29.59
CA LEU A 29 37.14 -26.03 -28.41
C LEU A 29 38.17 -26.70 -27.51
N PHE A 30 38.10 -26.39 -26.22
CA PHE A 30 38.90 -27.07 -25.21
C PHE A 30 38.30 -28.45 -24.91
N LYS A 31 39.07 -29.32 -24.27
CA LYS A 31 38.62 -30.67 -23.94
C LYS A 31 38.27 -30.72 -22.46
N CYS A 32 37.07 -31.22 -22.15
CA CYS A 32 36.57 -31.41 -20.81
C CYS A 32 36.82 -32.85 -20.36
N ALA A 33 37.63 -33.04 -19.32
CA ALA A 33 37.74 -34.32 -18.63
C ALA A 33 36.62 -34.43 -17.61
N VAL A 34 35.64 -35.29 -17.88
CA VAL A 34 34.49 -35.53 -17.01
C VAL A 34 34.74 -36.82 -16.19
N PRO A 35 34.55 -36.79 -14.86
CA PRO A 35 34.59 -38.00 -14.05
C PRO A 35 33.59 -39.03 -14.60
N ASP A 36 33.99 -40.29 -14.72
CA ASP A 36 33.19 -41.43 -15.24
C ASP A 36 32.93 -41.47 -16.76
N HIS A 37 33.09 -40.37 -17.50
CA HIS A 37 32.83 -40.31 -18.96
C HIS A 37 34.07 -39.99 -19.83
N GLY A 38 35.22 -39.67 -19.23
CA GLY A 38 36.46 -39.44 -19.95
C GLY A 38 36.57 -38.05 -20.56
N ILE A 39 37.36 -37.91 -21.63
CA ILE A 39 37.62 -36.62 -22.28
C ILE A 39 36.59 -36.39 -23.37
N ILE A 40 35.74 -35.37 -23.20
CA ILE A 40 34.72 -34.93 -24.15
C ILE A 40 35.01 -33.53 -24.68
N GLU A 41 34.50 -33.20 -25.85
CA GLU A 41 34.59 -31.84 -26.38
C GLU A 41 33.65 -30.89 -25.61
N THR A 42 34.01 -29.62 -25.46
CA THR A 42 33.16 -28.69 -24.68
C THR A 42 31.77 -28.48 -25.28
N ARG A 43 31.59 -28.69 -26.60
CA ARG A 43 30.26 -28.59 -27.24
C ARG A 43 29.29 -29.67 -26.75
N ASP A 44 29.82 -30.84 -26.40
CA ASP A 44 29.03 -31.99 -25.95
C ASP A 44 28.90 -32.05 -24.42
N PHE A 45 29.56 -31.13 -23.70
CA PHE A 45 29.40 -30.99 -22.26
C PHE A 45 28.04 -30.39 -21.92
N THR A 46 27.15 -31.21 -21.38
CA THR A 46 25.83 -30.82 -20.88
C THR A 46 25.67 -31.13 -19.40
N SER A 47 24.86 -30.32 -18.71
CA SER A 47 24.51 -30.54 -17.31
C SER A 47 23.86 -31.90 -17.03
N SER A 48 23.33 -32.57 -18.06
CA SER A 48 22.72 -33.90 -17.94
C SER A 48 23.72 -35.03 -17.77
N LEU A 49 25.00 -34.82 -18.14
CA LEU A 49 26.07 -35.80 -17.96
C LEU A 49 26.56 -35.88 -16.51
N LEU A 50 26.20 -34.90 -15.67
CA LEU A 50 26.64 -34.84 -14.28
C LEU A 50 25.45 -34.95 -13.33
N ASN A 51 25.46 -35.99 -12.49
CA ASN A 51 24.45 -36.22 -11.46
C ASN A 51 24.66 -35.32 -10.23
N CYS A 52 24.58 -33.99 -10.42
CA CYS A 52 24.78 -33.01 -9.37
C CYS A 52 23.56 -32.94 -8.44
N LYS A 53 23.58 -33.75 -7.37
CA LYS A 53 22.46 -33.91 -6.42
C LYS A 53 22.35 -32.77 -5.38
N THR A 54 23.30 -31.84 -5.35
CA THR A 54 23.49 -30.85 -4.27
C THR A 54 22.86 -29.49 -4.51
N THR A 55 22.46 -29.17 -5.74
CA THR A 55 21.96 -27.83 -6.10
C THR A 55 20.56 -27.55 -5.54
N SER A 56 19.71 -28.58 -5.43
CA SER A 56 18.31 -28.41 -5.02
C SER A 56 18.15 -27.99 -3.55
N LEU A 57 18.97 -28.55 -2.64
CA LEU A 57 18.86 -28.22 -1.21
C LEU A 57 19.34 -26.80 -0.91
N ILE A 58 20.42 -26.36 -1.55
CA ILE A 58 20.96 -24.99 -1.40
C ILE A 58 19.93 -23.97 -1.93
N PHE A 59 19.30 -24.28 -3.06
CA PHE A 59 18.27 -23.42 -3.64
C PHE A 59 17.04 -23.31 -2.73
N ILE A 60 16.57 -24.43 -2.17
CA ILE A 60 15.44 -24.44 -1.22
C ILE A 60 15.77 -23.62 0.03
N VAL A 61 16.94 -23.82 0.63
CA VAL A 61 17.35 -23.09 1.83
C VAL A 61 17.48 -21.59 1.55
N SER A 62 18.07 -21.22 0.40
CA SER A 62 18.20 -19.82 -0.02
C SER A 62 16.85 -19.17 -0.32
N PHE A 63 15.90 -19.91 -0.87
CA PHE A 63 14.56 -19.40 -1.14
C PHE A 63 13.80 -19.16 0.16
N MET A 64 13.84 -20.11 1.09
CA MET A 64 13.17 -19.99 2.39
C MET A 64 13.75 -18.84 3.23
N SER A 65 15.06 -18.61 3.19
CA SER A 65 15.69 -17.49 3.90
C SER A 65 15.28 -16.13 3.33
N ALA A 66 15.20 -16.01 2.00
CA ALA A 66 14.74 -14.79 1.33
C ALA A 66 13.28 -14.46 1.67
N VAL A 67 12.39 -15.46 1.70
CA VAL A 67 10.99 -15.28 2.09
C VAL A 67 10.87 -14.83 3.54
N LEU A 68 11.63 -15.44 4.45
CA LEU A 68 11.63 -15.07 5.86
C LEU A 68 12.10 -13.63 6.06
N ALA A 69 13.18 -13.23 5.38
CA ALA A 69 13.68 -11.85 5.43
C ALA A 69 12.63 -10.85 4.91
N ALA A 70 11.96 -11.17 3.80
CA ALA A 70 10.91 -10.31 3.25
C ALA A 70 9.74 -10.14 4.23
N LEU A 71 9.30 -11.21 4.91
CA LEU A 71 8.23 -11.13 5.90
C LEU A 71 8.61 -10.25 7.11
N ILE A 72 9.86 -10.35 7.59
CA ILE A 72 10.35 -9.51 8.69
C ILE A 72 10.36 -8.04 8.28
N ILE A 73 10.86 -7.72 7.09
CA ILE A 73 10.90 -6.35 6.57
C ILE A 73 9.47 -5.81 6.41
N CYS A 74 8.56 -6.58 5.82
CA CYS A 74 7.16 -6.18 5.70
C CYS A 74 6.51 -5.95 7.07
N GLY A 75 6.73 -6.84 8.04
CA GLY A 75 6.21 -6.67 9.40
C GLY A 75 6.75 -5.41 10.08
N PHE A 76 8.05 -5.12 9.91
CA PHE A 76 8.68 -3.90 10.44
C PHE A 76 8.12 -2.63 9.79
N LEU A 77 7.98 -2.62 8.45
CA LEU A 77 7.39 -1.50 7.73
C LEU A 77 5.93 -1.26 8.11
N ILE A 78 5.12 -2.32 8.26
CA ILE A 78 3.73 -2.21 8.73
C ILE A 78 3.67 -1.64 10.15
N SER A 79 4.62 -1.99 11.02
CA SER A 79 4.70 -1.45 12.38
C SER A 79 5.02 0.05 12.39
N LEU A 80 6.01 0.47 11.60
CA LEU A 80 6.39 1.89 11.49
C LEU A 80 5.31 2.73 10.81
N LEU A 81 4.72 2.21 9.74
CA LEU A 81 3.71 2.89 8.93
C LEU A 81 2.28 2.59 9.40
N ARG A 82 2.10 1.99 10.59
CA ARG A 82 0.78 1.56 11.08
C ARG A 82 -0.24 2.69 11.06
N ASN A 83 0.18 3.88 11.48
CA ASN A 83 -0.68 5.06 11.55
C ASN A 83 -1.01 5.58 10.14
N GLU A 84 -0.03 5.64 9.24
CA GLU A 84 -0.23 6.09 7.85
C GLU A 84 -1.10 5.12 7.05
N ILE A 85 -0.85 3.81 7.18
CA ILE A 85 -1.66 2.74 6.57
C ILE A 85 -3.10 2.80 7.08
N LEU A 86 -3.30 3.05 8.39
CA LEU A 86 -4.64 3.15 8.97
C LEU A 86 -5.38 4.40 8.46
N ILE A 87 -4.70 5.53 8.30
CA ILE A 87 -5.26 6.74 7.70
C ILE A 87 -5.64 6.50 6.22
N ILE A 88 -4.75 5.90 5.43
CA ILE A 88 -5.00 5.58 4.01
C ILE A 88 -6.16 4.58 3.90
N PHE A 89 -6.19 3.55 4.74
CA PHE A 89 -7.26 2.56 4.79
C PHE A 89 -8.61 3.19 5.16
N LEU A 90 -8.63 4.09 6.14
CA LEU A 90 -9.84 4.83 6.51
C LEU A 90 -10.30 5.75 5.37
N LYS A 91 -9.38 6.42 4.68
CA LYS A 91 -9.68 7.29 3.53
C LYS A 91 -10.23 6.48 2.34
N MET A 92 -9.63 5.33 2.03
CA MET A 92 -10.16 4.40 1.02
C MET A 92 -11.54 3.84 1.41
N ARG A 93 -11.76 3.51 2.69
CA ARG A 93 -13.05 3.04 3.19
C ARG A 93 -14.14 4.11 3.15
N GLN A 94 -13.78 5.39 3.27
CA GLN A 94 -14.69 6.53 3.07
C GLN A 94 -14.99 6.79 1.59
N THR A 95 -14.04 6.48 0.70
CA THR A 95 -14.20 6.64 -0.77
C THR A 95 -15.07 5.54 -1.40
N ASN A 96 -15.42 4.50 -0.64
CA ASN A 96 -16.25 3.40 -1.13
C ASN A 96 -17.72 3.88 -1.24
N PRO A 97 -18.27 4.06 -2.45
CA PRO A 97 -19.56 4.71 -2.67
C PRO A 97 -20.74 3.90 -2.11
N ASN A 98 -20.54 2.62 -1.83
CA ASN A 98 -21.57 1.71 -1.28
C ASN A 98 -21.96 1.98 0.18
N LYS A 99 -21.39 3.00 0.84
CA LYS A 99 -21.90 3.55 2.11
C LYS A 99 -23.00 4.60 1.94
N THR A 100 -23.44 4.89 0.72
CA THR A 100 -24.52 5.86 0.45
C THR A 100 -25.93 5.31 0.68
N GLU A 101 -26.13 4.03 0.99
CA GLU A 101 -27.47 3.55 1.36
C GLU A 101 -27.88 3.94 2.79
N THR A 102 -26.94 4.09 3.72
CA THR A 102 -27.23 4.66 5.05
C THR A 102 -27.27 6.18 5.05
N ALA A 103 -26.66 6.84 4.07
CA ALA A 103 -26.71 8.30 3.90
C ALA A 103 -28.09 8.81 3.43
N LYS A 104 -28.93 7.96 2.81
CA LYS A 104 -30.30 8.34 2.40
C LYS A 104 -31.29 8.48 3.57
N ARG A 105 -30.93 8.10 4.80
CA ARG A 105 -31.81 8.28 5.98
C ARG A 105 -31.66 9.64 6.66
N PHE A 106 -30.57 10.35 6.43
CA PHE A 106 -30.26 11.60 7.15
C PHE A 106 -30.42 12.81 6.20
N GLN A 107 -31.17 13.82 6.66
CA GLN A 107 -31.46 15.02 5.85
C GLN A 107 -30.26 15.95 5.74
N HIS A 108 -29.37 15.92 6.74
CA HIS A 108 -28.16 16.73 6.79
C HIS A 108 -26.97 15.85 7.18
N ASP A 109 -25.80 16.14 6.59
CA ASP A 109 -24.59 15.35 6.77
C ASP A 109 -23.80 15.82 8.00
N VAL A 110 -23.86 17.13 8.32
CA VAL A 110 -23.17 17.75 9.47
C VAL A 110 -24.10 18.78 10.13
N ALA A 111 -24.21 18.77 11.46
CA ALA A 111 -24.77 19.89 12.22
C ALA A 111 -23.67 20.67 12.95
N LEU A 112 -23.70 21.99 12.85
CA LEU A 112 -22.79 22.90 13.52
C LEU A 112 -23.45 23.51 14.77
N THR A 113 -22.81 23.36 15.94
CA THR A 113 -23.14 24.12 17.14
C THR A 113 -21.92 24.88 17.63
N PHE A 114 -22.09 26.18 17.84
CA PHE A 114 -21.06 27.07 18.33
C PHE A 114 -21.66 28.14 19.22
N ASN A 115 -20.82 28.86 19.95
CA ASN A 115 -21.28 30.00 20.73
C ASN A 115 -21.65 31.17 19.80
N GLU A 116 -22.94 31.41 19.60
CA GLU A 116 -23.45 32.48 18.74
C GLU A 116 -23.14 33.90 19.27
N GLU A 117 -22.79 34.01 20.56
CA GLU A 117 -22.41 35.25 21.24
C GLU A 117 -20.96 35.70 20.92
N ASP A 118 -20.13 34.80 20.40
CA ASP A 118 -18.77 35.14 19.97
C ASP A 118 -18.79 35.59 18.50
N ASP A 119 -18.78 36.90 18.30
CA ASP A 119 -18.83 37.53 16.98
C ASP A 119 -17.66 37.11 16.07
N LYS A 120 -16.46 36.89 16.62
CA LYS A 120 -15.27 36.48 15.83
C LYS A 120 -15.41 35.04 15.36
N LEU A 121 -15.86 34.17 16.26
CA LEU A 121 -16.13 32.77 15.98
C LEU A 121 -17.24 32.63 14.94
N ARG A 122 -18.34 33.39 15.10
CA ARG A 122 -19.47 33.41 14.16
C ARG A 122 -19.03 33.82 12.76
N ASP A 123 -18.27 34.89 12.65
CA ASP A 123 -17.78 35.39 11.37
C ASP A 123 -16.87 34.38 10.67
N TRP A 124 -15.96 33.74 11.40
CA TRP A 124 -15.10 32.71 10.84
C TRP A 124 -15.89 31.47 10.40
N ILE A 125 -16.86 31.02 11.19
CA ILE A 125 -17.69 29.86 10.84
C ILE A 125 -18.51 30.14 9.57
N LEU A 126 -19.14 31.30 9.47
CA LEU A 126 -19.97 31.64 8.31
C LEU A 126 -19.14 31.87 7.04
N LYS A 127 -17.97 32.51 7.15
CA LYS A 127 -17.15 32.89 5.98
C LYS A 127 -16.20 31.80 5.51
N VAL A 128 -15.67 31.01 6.44
CA VAL A 128 -14.59 30.03 6.18
C VAL A 128 -15.13 28.61 6.27
N LEU A 129 -15.61 28.21 7.44
CA LEU A 129 -15.95 26.79 7.69
C LEU A 129 -17.17 26.35 6.89
N LEU A 130 -18.25 27.13 6.91
CA LEU A 130 -19.49 26.82 6.20
C LEU A 130 -19.26 26.76 4.70
N ARG A 131 -18.54 27.75 4.17
CA ARG A 131 -18.20 27.80 2.74
C ARG A 131 -17.35 26.62 2.31
N ASN A 132 -16.32 26.27 3.09
CA ASN A 132 -15.47 25.10 2.79
C ASN A 132 -16.26 23.79 2.82
N LEU A 133 -17.19 23.63 3.77
CA LEU A 133 -18.04 22.44 3.85
C LEU A 133 -19.04 22.37 2.67
N GLU A 134 -19.64 23.49 2.29
CA GLU A 134 -20.56 23.58 1.15
C GLU A 134 -19.84 23.38 -0.19
N ASP A 135 -18.64 23.95 -0.37
CA ASP A 135 -17.78 23.76 -1.56
C ASP A 135 -17.37 22.29 -1.75
N ASN A 136 -17.29 21.52 -0.65
CA ASN A 136 -17.03 20.08 -0.67
C ASN A 136 -18.31 19.21 -0.75
N ASN A 137 -19.45 19.79 -1.13
CA ASN A 137 -20.76 19.13 -1.28
C ASN A 137 -21.35 18.52 0.01
N TYR A 138 -21.01 19.04 1.20
CA TYR A 138 -21.67 18.62 2.44
C TYR A 138 -22.95 19.40 2.70
N ARG A 139 -24.03 18.72 3.09
CA ARG A 139 -25.27 19.38 3.54
C ARG A 139 -25.16 19.73 5.02
N VAL A 140 -24.89 21.00 5.31
CA VAL A 140 -24.66 21.50 6.67
C VAL A 140 -25.94 22.12 7.24
N PHE A 141 -26.32 21.69 8.45
CA PHE A 141 -27.38 22.30 9.24
C PHE A 141 -26.79 23.30 10.24
N LEU A 142 -27.28 24.54 10.18
CA LEU A 142 -26.90 25.60 11.10
C LEU A 142 -28.14 26.17 11.81
N PRO A 143 -28.30 25.96 13.13
CA PRO A 143 -29.48 26.40 13.88
C PRO A 143 -29.81 27.89 13.76
N SER A 144 -28.82 28.76 13.67
CA SER A 144 -29.02 30.22 13.52
C SER A 144 -29.51 30.66 12.14
N ARG A 145 -29.29 29.84 11.11
CA ARG A 145 -29.71 30.11 9.72
C ARG A 145 -31.01 29.38 9.37
N ASP A 146 -31.09 28.11 9.76
CA ASP A 146 -32.05 27.17 9.19
C ASP A 146 -33.31 26.99 10.07
N ILE A 147 -33.35 27.58 11.26
CA ILE A 147 -34.51 27.51 12.16
C ILE A 147 -35.28 28.84 12.12
N PRO A 148 -36.57 28.84 11.76
CA PRO A 148 -37.37 30.05 11.74
C PRO A 148 -37.63 30.57 13.17
N PHE A 149 -37.50 31.89 13.32
CA PHE A 149 -37.84 32.61 14.55
C PHE A 149 -39.30 32.36 14.94
N GLY A 150 -39.56 32.04 16.21
CA GLY A 150 -40.93 31.86 16.76
C GLY A 150 -41.39 30.41 16.98
N SER A 151 -40.61 29.41 16.57
CA SER A 151 -40.87 28.00 16.94
C SER A 151 -40.17 27.62 18.25
N LYS A 152 -40.61 26.54 18.94
CA LYS A 152 -39.91 25.98 20.13
C LYS A 152 -38.52 25.51 19.71
N ARG A 153 -37.55 26.43 19.71
CA ARG A 153 -36.21 26.33 19.15
C ARG A 153 -35.55 25.02 19.55
N ASP A 154 -35.59 24.68 20.84
CA ASP A 154 -34.94 23.50 21.40
C ASP A 154 -35.51 22.18 20.91
N ASN A 155 -36.84 22.10 20.70
CA ASN A 155 -37.49 20.90 20.20
C ASN A 155 -37.22 20.67 18.71
N ASN A 156 -37.12 21.74 17.93
CA ASN A 156 -36.84 21.66 16.49
C ASN A 156 -35.36 21.39 16.23
N ILE A 157 -34.47 21.98 17.04
CA ILE A 157 -33.06 21.61 17.17
C ILE A 157 -32.99 20.11 17.43
N MET A 158 -33.50 19.61 18.56
CA MET A 158 -33.34 18.21 18.97
C MET A 158 -33.84 17.21 17.91
N LYS A 159 -34.99 17.49 17.28
CA LYS A 159 -35.53 16.64 16.19
C LYS A 159 -34.66 16.62 14.94
N THR A 160 -33.98 17.72 14.65
CA THR A 160 -33.09 17.84 13.49
C THR A 160 -31.72 17.22 13.80
N PHE A 161 -31.23 17.37 15.04
CA PHE A 161 -30.03 16.69 15.54
C PHE A 161 -30.16 15.16 15.49
N ALA A 162 -31.34 14.63 15.82
CA ALA A 162 -31.64 13.20 15.68
C ALA A 162 -31.59 12.69 14.23
N LYS A 163 -31.65 13.60 13.24
CA LYS A 163 -31.62 13.33 11.80
C LYS A 163 -30.30 13.75 11.13
N THR A 164 -29.26 14.03 11.92
CA THR A 164 -27.90 14.32 11.44
C THR A 164 -26.93 13.20 11.72
N ARG A 165 -26.01 12.97 10.78
CA ARG A 165 -25.01 11.90 10.87
C ARG A 165 -23.84 12.23 11.80
N SER A 166 -23.46 13.50 11.90
CA SER A 166 -22.32 13.94 12.71
C SER A 166 -22.54 15.35 13.24
N PHE A 167 -22.02 15.61 14.44
CA PHE A 167 -22.15 16.89 15.14
C PHE A 167 -20.76 17.47 15.41
N LEU A 168 -20.58 18.76 15.11
CA LEU A 168 -19.39 19.52 15.47
C LEU A 168 -19.78 20.46 16.61
N THR A 169 -19.17 20.27 17.78
CA THR A 169 -19.42 21.09 18.97
C THR A 169 -18.35 22.15 19.16
N ASN A 170 -18.69 23.17 19.97
CA ASN A 170 -17.86 24.32 20.29
C ASN A 170 -16.39 23.96 20.66
N SER A 171 -16.18 22.87 21.41
CA SER A 171 -14.82 22.42 21.81
C SER A 171 -13.95 21.97 20.63
N ILE A 172 -14.55 21.42 19.58
CA ILE A 172 -13.83 20.96 18.37
C ILE A 172 -13.58 22.14 17.44
N VAL A 173 -14.55 23.06 17.33
CA VAL A 173 -14.43 24.26 16.48
C VAL A 173 -13.36 25.21 17.02
N GLN A 174 -13.25 25.38 18.34
CA GLN A 174 -12.19 26.19 18.95
C GLN A 174 -10.80 25.61 18.70
N GLY A 175 -10.65 24.28 18.67
CA GLY A 175 -9.38 23.62 18.33
C GLY A 175 -8.94 23.88 16.88
N LEU A 176 -9.88 23.96 15.95
CA LEU A 176 -9.65 24.23 14.52
C LEU A 176 -9.22 25.68 14.21
N ILE A 177 -9.45 26.61 15.13
CA ILE A 177 -9.05 28.03 14.98
C ILE A 177 -7.62 28.26 15.49
N ILE A 178 -7.10 27.35 16.33
CA ILE A 178 -5.78 27.47 16.97
C ILE A 178 -4.70 26.67 16.20
N THR A 179 -5.07 26.01 15.10
CA THR A 179 -4.13 25.33 14.17
C THR A 179 -4.03 26.10 12.86
#